data_AF-W4RYI7-F1
#
_entry.id   AF-W4RYI7-F1
#
_cell.length_a   1.000
_cell.length_b   1.000
_cell.length_c   1.000
_cell.angle_alpha   90.00
_cell.angle_beta   90.00
_cell.angle_gamma   90.00
#
_symmetry.space_group_name_H-M   'P 1'
#
loop_
_entity.id
_entity.type
_entity.pdbx_description
1 polymer ?
#
loop_
_entity_poly.entity_id
_entity_poly.type
_entity_poly.pdbx_seq_one_letter_code
_entity_poly.pdbx_strand_id
1 'polypeptide(L)'
;MPEPPRSAHAQPEDGQPPYGDVAHASNDLPPSAPSASIPTQDRLDIDPAPIAPAAAPSAVNSREFVSAGRDRLELAVAYMDLGDRDTARGLLLEVAATGDEASRAEAAELLERLA
;
A
#
# COMPACT_ATOMS: atom_id res chain seq x y z
N MET A 1 -17.37 15.75 -69.17
CA MET A 1 -17.12 15.11 -67.86
C MET A 1 -15.64 15.20 -67.58
N PRO A 2 -15.22 16.23 -66.83
CA PRO A 2 -14.85 16.04 -65.42
C PRO A 2 -15.57 17.04 -64.47
N GLU A 3 -16.01 16.56 -63.30
CA GLU A 3 -16.59 17.37 -62.21
C GLU A 3 -15.53 17.69 -61.11
N PRO A 4 -15.69 18.80 -60.35
CA PRO A 4 -14.68 19.45 -59.52
C PRO A 4 -14.66 18.93 -58.03
N PRO A 5 -13.80 19.46 -57.13
CA PRO A 5 -13.41 18.78 -55.88
C PRO A 5 -14.36 19.06 -54.72
N ARG A 6 -14.75 18.02 -53.97
CA ARG A 6 -15.43 18.14 -52.67
C ARG A 6 -14.46 17.87 -51.52
N SER A 7 -13.92 18.93 -50.94
CA SER A 7 -13.54 18.93 -49.54
C SER A 7 -14.81 19.05 -48.70
N ALA A 8 -15.27 17.96 -48.10
CA ALA A 8 -16.31 17.94 -47.07
C ALA A 8 -16.35 16.60 -46.34
N HIS A 9 -15.57 16.44 -45.26
CA HIS A 9 -16.12 16.11 -43.94
C HIS A 9 -15.00 16.04 -42.90
N ALA A 10 -15.02 16.97 -41.95
CA ALA A 10 -14.49 16.73 -40.63
C ALA A 10 -15.52 15.91 -39.86
N GLN A 11 -15.17 14.69 -39.45
CA GLN A 11 -15.65 14.02 -38.24
C GLN A 11 -14.60 12.94 -37.87
N PRO A 12 -13.79 13.09 -36.81
CA PRO A 12 -13.22 11.94 -36.15
C PRO A 12 -14.37 11.17 -35.51
N GLU A 13 -14.64 9.97 -36.03
CA GLU A 13 -15.64 9.08 -35.44
C GLU A 13 -15.11 8.57 -34.09
N ASP A 14 -15.55 9.22 -33.02
CA ASP A 14 -15.66 8.62 -31.69
C ASP A 14 -16.42 7.30 -31.82
N GLY A 15 -15.69 6.19 -31.76
CA GLY A 15 -16.25 4.88 -32.09
C GLY A 15 -15.40 3.73 -31.56
N GLN A 16 -15.20 3.70 -30.24
CA GLN A 16 -15.04 2.51 -29.41
C GLN A 16 -13.83 1.58 -29.70
N PRO A 17 -12.94 1.33 -28.71
CA PRO A 17 -11.98 0.23 -28.83
C PRO A 17 -12.71 -1.10 -29.06
N PRO A 18 -12.17 -2.04 -29.85
CA PRO A 18 -12.72 -3.38 -29.94
C PRO A 18 -12.56 -4.06 -28.58
N TYR A 19 -13.61 -3.95 -27.77
CA TYR A 19 -13.84 -4.80 -26.61
C TYR A 19 -13.79 -6.24 -27.13
N GLY A 20 -12.68 -6.90 -26.82
CA GLY A 20 -12.56 -8.34 -26.97
C GLY A 20 -13.70 -8.99 -26.20
N ASP A 21 -14.61 -9.55 -26.99
CA ASP A 21 -15.48 -10.69 -26.72
C ASP A 21 -15.29 -11.32 -25.32
N VAL A 22 -16.10 -10.89 -24.36
CA VAL A 22 -16.33 -11.60 -23.11
C VAL A 22 -17.77 -12.08 -23.07
N ALA A 23 -18.04 -13.17 -23.80
CA ALA A 23 -19.29 -13.87 -23.69
C ALA A 23 -19.07 -15.39 -23.78
N HIS A 24 -18.92 -16.05 -22.64
CA HIS A 24 -19.83 -17.15 -22.29
C HIS A 24 -19.70 -17.55 -20.82
N ALA A 25 -20.58 -16.97 -20.01
CA ALA A 25 -21.03 -17.59 -18.79
C ALA A 25 -21.75 -18.90 -19.16
N SER A 26 -21.21 -20.03 -18.74
CA SER A 26 -21.96 -21.28 -18.61
C SER A 26 -21.56 -21.91 -17.29
N ASN A 27 -22.38 -21.52 -16.33
CA ASN A 27 -22.64 -22.09 -15.01
C ASN A 27 -22.65 -23.62 -15.03
N ASP A 28 -21.67 -24.27 -14.39
CA ASP A 28 -21.79 -25.65 -13.93
C ASP A 28 -21.36 -25.70 -12.45
N LEU A 29 -22.33 -25.49 -11.57
CA LEU A 29 -22.20 -25.68 -10.12
C LEU A 29 -23.21 -26.77 -9.74
N PRO A 30 -22.78 -27.97 -9.30
CA PRO A 30 -23.70 -28.93 -8.71
C PRO A 30 -24.16 -28.44 -7.32
N PRO A 31 -25.45 -28.57 -6.96
CA PRO A 31 -25.93 -28.18 -5.65
C PRO A 31 -25.72 -29.27 -4.59
N SER A 32 -25.15 -28.84 -3.46
CA SER A 32 -25.58 -29.11 -2.07
C SER A 32 -25.06 -30.33 -1.26
N ALA A 33 -24.19 -30.00 -0.28
CA ALA A 33 -24.10 -30.38 1.16
C ALA A 33 -23.75 -31.83 1.59
N PRO A 34 -23.25 -32.12 2.85
CA PRO A 34 -22.96 -31.26 4.01
C PRO A 34 -21.52 -31.41 4.60
N SER A 35 -21.21 -30.63 5.67
CA SER A 35 -19.98 -30.65 6.47
C SER A 35 -19.37 -32.03 6.74
N ALA A 36 -18.06 -32.16 6.49
CA ALA A 36 -17.22 -33.18 7.11
C ALA A 36 -15.96 -32.50 7.67
N SER A 37 -15.97 -32.39 9.00
CA SER A 37 -14.85 -32.26 9.93
C SER A 37 -13.51 -31.75 9.40
N ILE A 38 -13.15 -30.55 9.86
CA ILE A 38 -11.77 -30.10 9.98
C ILE A 38 -10.95 -31.26 10.56
N PRO A 39 -9.99 -31.85 9.83
CA PRO A 39 -9.04 -32.76 10.45
C PRO A 39 -8.24 -31.94 11.45
N THR A 40 -8.43 -32.30 12.71
CA THR A 40 -7.61 -31.98 13.85
C THR A 40 -6.18 -31.71 13.43
N GLN A 41 -5.74 -30.52 13.82
CA GLN A 41 -4.37 -30.04 13.81
C GLN A 41 -3.36 -31.19 13.75
N ASP A 42 -2.68 -31.27 12.62
CA ASP A 42 -1.38 -31.92 12.55
C ASP A 42 -0.49 -31.14 13.53
N ARG A 43 -0.43 -31.70 14.73
CA ARG A 43 0.45 -31.29 15.82
C ARG A 43 1.85 -31.49 15.29
N LEU A 44 2.37 -30.48 14.60
CA LEU A 44 3.80 -30.23 14.53
C LEU A 44 4.27 -30.23 15.97
N ASP A 45 5.03 -31.26 16.29
CA ASP A 45 5.69 -31.51 17.56
C ASP A 45 6.74 -30.41 17.76
N ILE A 46 6.25 -29.21 18.07
CA ILE A 46 7.06 -28.10 18.52
C ILE A 46 7.26 -28.41 20.00
N ASP A 47 8.37 -29.07 20.29
CA ASP A 47 8.93 -29.12 21.64
C ASP A 47 8.91 -27.68 22.18
N PRO A 48 8.08 -27.36 23.19
CA PRO A 48 8.11 -26.04 23.80
C PRO A 48 9.40 -25.99 24.61
N ALA A 49 10.49 -25.62 23.94
CA ALA A 49 11.68 -25.15 24.61
C ALA A 49 11.23 -24.12 25.66
N PRO A 50 11.69 -24.23 26.91
CA PRO A 50 11.21 -23.37 27.98
C PRO A 50 11.45 -21.93 27.54
N ILE A 51 10.35 -21.22 27.28
CA ILE A 51 10.35 -19.80 26.97
C ILE A 51 10.88 -19.15 28.25
N ALA A 52 12.17 -18.85 28.26
CA ALA A 52 12.77 -18.04 29.31
C ALA A 52 11.89 -16.78 29.44
N PRO A 53 11.57 -16.32 30.66
CA PRO A 53 10.69 -15.18 30.85
C PRO A 53 11.19 -14.04 29.98
N ALA A 54 10.35 -13.65 29.01
CA ALA A 54 10.65 -12.61 28.05
C ALA A 54 11.23 -11.42 28.80
N ALA A 55 12.48 -11.09 28.50
CA ALA A 55 13.08 -9.84 28.92
C ALA A 55 12.07 -8.72 28.56
N ALA A 56 11.77 -7.88 29.54
CA ALA A 56 10.67 -6.91 29.48
C ALA A 56 10.58 -6.22 28.10
N PRO A 57 9.39 -6.19 27.46
CA PRO A 57 9.21 -5.69 26.08
C PRO A 57 9.51 -4.18 25.91
N SER A 58 9.79 -3.46 27.00
CA SER A 58 9.85 -2.01 26.98
C SER A 58 11.11 -1.43 26.34
N ALA A 59 12.27 -2.05 26.52
CA ALA A 59 13.53 -1.44 26.06
C ALA A 59 13.82 -1.70 24.57
N VAL A 60 13.50 -2.91 24.09
CA VAL A 60 13.75 -3.31 22.68
C VAL A 60 12.80 -2.57 21.74
N ASN A 61 11.49 -2.56 22.05
CA ASN A 61 10.50 -1.84 21.23
C ASN A 61 10.81 -0.34 21.17
N SER A 62 11.18 0.29 22.29
CA SER A 62 11.52 1.72 22.31
C SER A 62 12.68 2.05 21.37
N ARG A 63 13.72 1.20 21.34
CA ARG A 63 14.87 1.41 20.44
C ARG A 63 14.48 1.23 18.97
N GLU A 64 13.64 0.26 18.64
CA GLU A 64 13.11 0.08 17.29
C GLU A 64 12.28 1.30 16.84
N PHE A 65 11.42 1.86 17.70
CA PHE A 65 10.66 3.07 17.38
C PHE A 65 11.55 4.31 17.20
N VAL A 66 12.58 4.47 18.03
CA VAL A 66 13.57 5.55 17.89
C VAL A 66 14.33 5.42 16.57
N SER A 67 14.75 4.20 16.19
CA SER A 67 15.45 3.97 14.93
C SER A 67 14.54 4.17 13.73
N ALA A 68 13.31 3.66 13.78
CA ALA A 68 12.33 3.78 12.70
C ALA A 68 11.87 5.23 12.49
N GLY A 69 11.75 6.03 13.55
CA GLY A 69 11.44 7.46 13.43
C GLY A 69 12.53 8.23 12.68
N ARG A 70 13.80 7.91 12.94
CA ARG A 70 14.95 8.53 12.27
C ARG A 70 15.05 8.12 10.80
N ASP A 71 14.87 6.84 10.51
CA ASP A 71 14.90 6.31 9.14
C ASP A 71 13.79 6.94 8.27
N ARG A 72 12.57 7.04 8.83
CA ARG A 72 11.45 7.72 8.16
C ARG A 72 11.69 9.23 7.96
N LEU A 73 12.35 9.91 8.89
CA LEU A 73 12.74 11.31 8.72
C LEU A 73 13.71 11.49 7.56
N GLU A 74 14.75 10.66 7.49
CA GLU A 74 15.72 10.66 6.39
C GLU A 74 15.01 10.43 5.05
N LEU A 75 14.12 9.45 5.01
CA LEU A 75 13.34 9.14 3.81
C LEU A 75 12.42 10.29 3.40
N ALA A 76 11.74 10.93 4.35
CA ALA A 76 10.88 12.08 4.09
C ALA A 76 11.67 13.25 3.47
N VAL A 77 12.86 13.55 3.99
CA VAL A 77 13.75 14.59 3.44
C VAL A 77 14.19 14.24 2.01
N ALA A 78 14.50 12.98 1.73
CA ALA A 78 14.83 12.53 0.38
C ALA A 78 13.65 12.72 -0.60
N TYR A 79 12.43 12.41 -0.17
CA TYR A 79 11.23 12.67 -0.99
C TYR A 79 10.97 14.17 -1.20
N MET A 80 11.24 15.02 -0.20
CA MET A 80 11.16 16.47 -0.35
C MET A 80 12.17 17.01 -1.38
N ASP A 81 13.40 16.49 -1.39
CA ASP A 81 14.44 16.86 -2.36
C ASP A 81 14.04 16.47 -3.80
N LEU A 82 13.36 15.33 -3.96
CA LEU A 82 12.77 14.89 -5.23
C LEU A 82 11.56 15.75 -5.68
N GLY A 83 10.96 16.50 -4.75
CA GLY A 83 9.76 17.31 -4.96
C GLY A 83 8.43 16.61 -4.63
N ASP A 84 8.47 15.38 -4.13
CA ASP A 84 7.29 14.61 -3.74
C ASP A 84 6.83 14.99 -2.32
N ARG A 85 6.18 16.15 -2.21
CA ARG A 85 5.74 16.71 -0.92
C ARG A 85 4.62 15.89 -0.26
N ASP A 86 3.82 15.17 -1.04
CA ASP A 86 2.69 14.38 -0.51
C ASP A 86 3.19 13.13 0.24
N THR A 87 4.10 12.36 -0.38
CA THR A 87 4.74 11.20 0.28
C THR A 87 5.56 11.64 1.48
N ALA A 88 6.34 12.71 1.36
CA ALA A 88 7.10 13.26 2.48
C ALA A 88 6.19 13.65 3.65
N ARG A 89 5.06 14.33 3.37
CA ARG A 89 4.09 14.70 4.41
C ARG A 89 3.52 13.47 5.11
N GLY A 90 3.18 12.41 4.36
CA GLY A 90 2.71 11.14 4.92
C GLY A 90 3.72 10.55 5.92
N LEU A 91 4.99 10.43 5.51
CA LEU A 91 6.05 9.92 6.37
C LEU A 91 6.29 10.78 7.61
N LEU A 92 6.26 12.10 7.47
CA LEU A 92 6.43 13.02 8.61
C LEU A 92 5.27 12.91 9.61
N LEU A 93 4.03 12.67 9.16
CA LEU A 93 2.90 12.41 10.05
C LEU A 93 3.07 11.09 10.82
N GLU A 94 3.62 10.06 10.20
CA GLU A 94 3.92 8.79 10.89
C GLU A 94 5.01 8.97 11.95
N VAL A 95 6.05 9.75 11.65
CA VAL A 95 7.09 10.12 12.64
C VAL A 95 6.47 10.95 13.76
N ALA A 96 5.63 11.93 13.44
CA ALA A 96 4.93 12.75 14.43
C ALA A 96 4.03 11.92 15.36
N ALA A 97 3.52 10.77 14.89
CA ALA A 97 2.66 9.88 15.68
C ALA A 97 3.44 8.85 16.51
N THR A 98 4.56 8.32 15.99
CA THR A 98 5.22 7.13 16.54
C THR A 98 6.69 7.31 16.90
N GLY A 99 7.31 8.41 16.48
CA GLY A 99 8.71 8.72 16.75
C GLY A 99 8.98 9.13 18.20
N ASP A 100 10.26 9.23 18.52
CA ASP A 100 10.73 9.81 19.77
C ASP A 100 10.48 11.33 19.83
N GLU A 101 10.57 11.95 21.01
CA GLU A 101 10.31 13.39 21.20
C GLU A 101 11.12 14.27 20.23
N ALA A 102 12.40 13.96 20.04
CA ALA A 102 13.26 14.72 19.11
C ALA A 102 12.78 14.57 17.66
N SER A 103 12.52 13.34 17.22
CA SER A 103 12.04 13.07 15.86
C SER A 103 10.66 13.66 15.60
N ARG A 104 9.76 13.67 16.60
CA ARG A 104 8.44 14.31 16.51
C ARG A 104 8.55 15.82 16.37
N ALA A 105 9.46 16.46 17.12
CA ALA A 105 9.71 17.89 17.00
C ALA A 105 10.25 18.25 15.60
N GLU A 106 11.26 17.55 15.11
CA GLU A 106 11.80 17.77 13.76
C GLU A 106 10.74 17.55 12.67
N ALA A 107 9.92 16.50 12.81
CA ALA A 107 8.84 16.24 11.87
C ALA A 107 7.78 17.35 11.86
N ALA A 108 7.45 17.91 13.02
CA ALA A 108 6.52 19.03 13.12
C ALA A 108 7.05 20.29 12.42
N GLU A 109 8.33 20.63 12.61
CA GLU A 109 8.94 21.78 11.92
C GLU A 109 8.95 21.60 10.39
N LEU A 110 9.26 20.39 9.92
CA LEU A 110 9.22 20.08 8.49
C LEU A 110 7.79 20.15 7.92
N LEU A 111 6.79 19.69 8.68
CA LEU A 111 5.39 19.79 8.29
C LEU A 111 4.90 21.24 8.18
N GLU A 112 5.32 22.13 9.10
CA GLU A 112 5.01 23.56 9.02
C GLU A 112 5.63 24.22 7.78
N ARG A 113 6.82 23.79 7.37
CA ARG A 113 7.46 24.26 6.12
C ARG A 113 6.74 23.77 4.87
N LEU A 114 6.05 22.64 4.97
CA LEU A 114 5.31 22.04 3.87
C LEU A 114 3.90 22.62 3.69
N ALA A 115 3.33 23.23 4.73
CA ALA A 115 2.04 23.92 4.73
C ALA A 115 2.05 25.19 3.85
#